data_AF-A0A495FNL3-F1
#
_entry.id   AF-A0A495FNL3-F1
#
_cell.length_a   1.000
_cell.length_b   1.000
_cell.length_c   1.000
_cell.angle_alpha   90.00
_cell.angle_beta   90.00
_cell.angle_gamma   90.00
#
_symmetry.space_group_name_H-M   'P 1'
#
loop_
_entity.id
_entity.type
_entity.pdbx_description
1 polymer ?
#
loop_
_entity_poly.entity_id
_entity_poly.type
_entity_poly.pdbx_seq_one_letter_code
_entity_poly.pdbx_strand_id
1 'polypeptide(L)'
;MSTDNAQLRDNYDAFLSRLDAATTSLSARAASLDKAQAAVALLLEPYEAAVRDWERRRRYVGEQLAAHSGSPQSYTALCELHIVAGKMEGMLRGRVDRVMEKLAVIQGRREAIDKSLLELELSRIKLTSSRMLSQDREELSGIFSDLAGSTVAAGAVPDMGLLSDLQDAREAIILAEALIEVKGH
;
A
#
# COMPACT_ATOMS: atom_id res chain seq x y z
N MET A 1 27.38 -17.02 -27.19
CA MET A 1 26.14 -17.01 -26.41
C MET A 1 26.24 -16.23 -25.09
N SER A 2 27.30 -15.43 -24.85
CA SER A 2 27.51 -14.75 -23.55
C SER A 2 26.82 -13.38 -23.38
N THR A 3 26.28 -12.79 -24.44
CA THR A 3 25.67 -11.45 -24.41
C THR A 3 24.25 -11.44 -23.84
N ASP A 4 23.45 -12.47 -24.12
CA ASP A 4 22.06 -12.56 -23.64
C ASP A 4 21.99 -12.76 -22.12
N ASN A 5 22.99 -13.40 -21.51
CA ASN A 5 23.02 -13.67 -20.06
C ASN A 5 23.40 -12.45 -19.21
N ALA A 6 24.38 -11.67 -19.66
CA ALA A 6 24.68 -10.39 -19.02
C ALA A 6 23.45 -9.47 -19.09
N GLN A 7 22.81 -9.42 -20.27
CA GLN A 7 21.60 -8.64 -20.49
C GLN A 7 20.42 -9.11 -19.61
N LEU A 8 20.21 -10.42 -19.41
CA LEU A 8 19.17 -10.95 -18.51
C LEU A 8 19.44 -10.62 -17.04
N ARG A 9 20.67 -10.79 -16.54
CA ARG A 9 21.05 -10.41 -15.16
C ARG A 9 20.89 -8.91 -14.93
N ASP A 10 21.35 -8.10 -15.88
CA ASP A 10 21.19 -6.64 -15.85
C ASP A 10 19.70 -6.24 -15.84
N ASN A 11 18.85 -6.98 -16.57
CA ASN A 11 17.40 -6.76 -16.53
C ASN A 11 16.80 -7.08 -15.15
N TYR A 12 17.13 -8.24 -14.55
CA TYR A 12 16.64 -8.60 -13.21
C TYR A 12 17.05 -7.57 -12.16
N ASP A 13 18.31 -7.12 -12.18
CA ASP A 13 18.81 -6.12 -11.23
C ASP A 13 18.14 -4.75 -11.45
N ALA A 14 17.88 -4.35 -12.70
CA ALA A 14 17.13 -3.14 -13.01
C ALA A 14 15.66 -3.22 -12.54
N PHE A 15 15.00 -4.37 -12.70
CA PHE A 15 13.63 -4.57 -12.21
C PHE A 15 13.55 -4.57 -10.68
N LEU A 16 14.46 -5.25 -10.00
CA LEU A 16 14.55 -5.24 -8.53
C LEU A 16 14.79 -3.83 -8.00
N SER A 17 15.74 -3.09 -8.59
CA SER A 17 16.00 -1.69 -8.23
C SER A 17 14.77 -0.80 -8.41
N ARG A 18 14.00 -1.00 -9.49
CA ARG A 18 12.75 -0.27 -9.72
C ARG A 18 11.66 -0.62 -8.69
N LEU A 19 11.56 -1.88 -8.28
CA LEU A 19 10.66 -2.32 -7.21
C LEU A 19 11.07 -1.69 -5.88
N ASP A 20 12.36 -1.69 -5.54
CA ASP A 20 12.88 -1.03 -4.35
C ASP A 20 12.53 0.46 -4.32
N ALA A 21 12.79 1.18 -5.41
CA ALA A 21 12.48 2.59 -5.52
C ALA A 21 10.97 2.86 -5.37
N ALA A 22 10.13 2.04 -5.99
CA ALA A 22 8.67 2.14 -5.86
C ALA A 22 8.21 1.90 -4.42
N THR A 23 8.73 0.86 -3.76
CA THR A 23 8.44 0.54 -2.36
C THR A 23 8.88 1.67 -1.44
N THR A 24 10.10 2.19 -1.58
CA THR A 24 10.58 3.34 -0.79
C THR A 24 9.69 4.57 -0.98
N SER A 25 9.34 4.89 -2.22
CA SER A 25 8.47 6.03 -2.54
C SER A 25 7.07 5.89 -1.92
N LEU A 26 6.46 4.70 -2.01
CA LEU A 26 5.14 4.43 -1.42
C LEU A 26 5.18 4.46 0.11
N SER A 27 6.20 3.88 0.73
CA SER A 27 6.40 3.92 2.19
C SER A 27 6.59 5.35 2.71
N ALA A 28 7.35 6.18 2.00
CA ALA A 28 7.50 7.60 2.35
C ALA A 28 6.16 8.35 2.26
N ARG A 29 5.34 8.02 1.25
CA ARG A 29 4.00 8.59 1.10
C ARG A 29 3.04 8.11 2.20
N ALA A 30 3.09 6.83 2.58
CA ALA A 30 2.34 6.29 3.71
C ALA A 30 2.66 7.04 5.01
N ALA A 31 3.94 7.19 5.34
CA ALA A 31 4.38 7.94 6.52
C ALA A 31 3.93 9.42 6.49
N SER A 32 3.85 10.02 5.29
CA SER A 32 3.34 11.39 5.12
C SER A 32 1.83 11.45 5.33
N LEU A 33 1.07 10.44 4.89
CA LEU A 33 -0.36 10.33 5.17
C LEU A 33 -0.64 10.14 6.66
N ASP A 34 0.16 9.31 7.35
CA ASP A 34 0.02 9.10 8.80
C ASP A 34 0.19 10.42 9.57
N LYS A 35 1.18 11.23 9.20
CA LYS A 35 1.38 12.58 9.76
C LYS A 35 0.21 13.51 9.45
N ALA A 36 -0.30 13.48 8.23
CA ALA A 36 -1.45 14.29 7.83
C ALA A 36 -2.73 13.88 8.58
N GLN A 37 -2.96 12.58 8.75
CA GLN A 37 -4.08 12.03 9.52
C GLN A 37 -4.02 12.50 10.97
N ALA A 38 -2.86 12.36 11.62
CA ALA A 38 -2.66 12.83 12.99
C ALA A 38 -2.95 14.34 13.11
N ALA A 39 -2.41 15.16 12.20
CA ALA A 39 -2.63 16.60 12.21
C ALA A 39 -4.11 17.00 12.01
N VAL A 40 -4.83 16.31 11.11
CA VAL A 40 -6.25 16.58 10.87
C VAL A 40 -7.11 16.10 12.04
N ALA A 41 -6.78 14.97 12.66
CA ALA A 41 -7.50 14.42 13.80
C ALA A 41 -7.50 15.36 15.01
N LEU A 42 -6.42 16.13 15.22
CA LEU A 42 -6.33 17.15 16.27
C LEU A 42 -7.41 18.24 16.17
N LEU A 43 -8.03 18.43 14.99
CA LEU A 43 -9.08 19.42 14.80
C LEU A 43 -10.46 18.93 15.24
N LEU A 44 -10.65 17.62 15.43
CA LEU A 44 -11.96 17.04 15.67
C LEU A 44 -12.49 17.40 17.06
N GLU A 45 -11.72 17.11 18.10
CA GLU A 45 -12.11 17.35 19.49
C GLU A 45 -12.46 18.83 19.75
N PRO A 46 -11.65 19.84 19.33
CA PRO A 46 -12.01 21.23 19.52
C PRO A 46 -13.32 21.63 18.83
N TYR A 47 -13.59 21.13 17.63
CA TYR A 47 -14.83 21.43 16.93
C TYR A 47 -16.04 20.75 17.57
N GLU A 48 -15.92 19.49 17.97
CA GLU A 48 -16.99 18.79 18.69
C GLU A 48 -17.31 19.45 20.03
N ALA A 49 -16.30 19.85 20.79
CA ALA A 49 -16.50 20.59 22.04
C ALA A 49 -17.23 21.91 21.78
N ALA A 50 -16.80 22.66 20.76
CA ALA A 50 -17.46 23.90 20.38
C ALA A 50 -18.92 23.69 19.92
N VAL A 51 -19.23 22.59 19.21
CA VAL A 51 -20.61 22.21 18.86
C VAL A 51 -21.43 22.04 20.14
N ARG A 52 -20.95 21.24 21.11
CA ARG A 52 -21.67 20.98 22.37
C ARG A 52 -21.89 22.26 23.18
N ASP A 53 -20.94 23.18 23.18
CA ASP A 53 -21.07 24.47 23.86
C ASP A 53 -22.15 25.35 23.21
N TRP A 54 -22.18 25.43 21.89
CA TRP A 54 -23.20 26.20 21.16
C TRP A 54 -24.58 25.56 21.25
N GLU A 55 -24.68 24.23 21.24
CA GLU A 55 -25.92 23.50 21.51
C GLU A 55 -26.47 23.82 22.90
N ARG A 56 -25.59 23.83 23.92
CA ARG A 56 -25.98 24.16 25.30
C ARG A 56 -26.47 25.61 25.39
N ARG A 57 -25.76 26.56 24.77
CA ARG A 57 -26.17 27.97 24.71
C ARG A 57 -27.52 28.13 24.01
N ARG A 58 -27.72 27.45 22.88
CA ARG A 58 -28.97 27.50 22.12
C ARG A 58 -30.14 26.97 22.93
N ARG A 59 -29.97 25.84 23.62
CA ARG A 59 -30.97 25.27 24.53
C ARG A 59 -31.30 26.23 25.67
N TYR A 60 -30.28 26.77 26.34
CA TYR A 60 -30.48 27.75 27.40
C TYR A 60 -31.25 28.99 26.94
N VAL A 61 -30.88 29.59 25.81
CA VAL A 61 -31.63 30.75 25.27
C VAL A 61 -33.05 30.35 24.85
N GLY A 62 -33.25 29.15 24.33
CA GLY A 62 -34.58 28.62 24.00
C GLY A 62 -35.48 28.48 25.23
N GLU A 63 -34.93 28.02 26.36
CA GLU A 63 -35.64 27.95 27.64
C GLU A 63 -35.99 29.36 28.15
N GLN A 64 -35.06 30.31 28.06
CA GLN A 64 -35.31 31.72 28.43
C GLN A 64 -36.40 32.36 27.55
N LEU A 65 -36.40 32.07 26.25
CA LEU A 65 -37.46 32.52 25.32
C LEU A 65 -38.83 31.96 25.70
N ALA A 66 -38.90 30.68 26.05
CA ALA A 66 -40.15 30.02 26.42
C ALA A 66 -40.74 30.56 27.73
N ALA A 67 -39.88 30.94 28.68
CA ALA A 67 -40.28 31.50 29.97
C ALA A 67 -40.41 33.04 29.96
N HIS A 68 -40.24 33.69 28.80
CA HIS A 68 -40.12 35.15 28.74
C HIS A 68 -41.43 35.86 29.03
N SER A 69 -41.41 36.75 30.02
CA SER A 69 -42.54 37.64 30.38
C SER A 69 -42.14 39.12 30.44
N GLY A 70 -40.90 39.44 30.03
CA GLY A 70 -40.32 40.78 30.10
C GLY A 70 -40.65 41.68 28.90
N SER A 71 -39.81 42.69 28.67
CA SER A 71 -40.06 43.68 27.61
C SER A 71 -39.94 43.09 26.19
N PRO A 72 -40.61 43.68 25.18
CA PRO A 72 -40.47 43.26 23.79
C PRO A 72 -39.02 43.33 23.28
N GLN A 73 -38.25 44.33 23.72
CA GLN A 73 -36.84 44.48 23.31
C GLN A 73 -35.98 43.31 23.81
N SER A 74 -36.19 42.89 25.06
CA SER A 74 -35.48 41.73 25.60
C SER A 74 -35.87 40.42 24.90
N TYR A 75 -37.13 40.28 24.50
CA TYR A 75 -37.58 39.15 23.68
C TYR A 75 -36.87 39.12 22.31
N THR A 76 -36.80 40.26 21.61
CA THR A 76 -36.10 40.37 20.33
C THR A 76 -34.62 40.00 20.45
N ALA A 77 -33.94 40.50 21.49
CA ALA A 77 -32.54 40.17 21.74
C ALA A 77 -32.33 38.66 21.99
N LEU A 78 -33.22 38.02 22.76
CA LEU A 78 -33.17 36.58 22.98
C LEU A 78 -33.42 35.79 21.68
N CYS A 79 -34.35 36.23 20.83
CA CYS A 79 -34.57 35.62 19.51
C CYS A 79 -33.33 35.70 18.63
N GLU A 80 -32.67 36.86 18.57
CA GLU A 80 -31.42 37.05 17.83
C GLU A 80 -30.31 36.13 18.36
N LEU A 81 -30.14 36.04 19.68
CA LEU A 81 -29.17 35.14 20.31
C LEU A 81 -29.46 33.67 19.97
N HIS A 82 -30.73 33.25 19.97
CA HIS A 82 -31.11 31.89 19.61
C HIS A 82 -30.77 31.56 18.15
N ILE A 83 -31.01 32.52 17.25
CA ILE A 83 -30.67 32.40 15.81
C ILE A 83 -29.16 32.31 15.63
N VAL A 84 -28.38 33.19 16.28
CA VAL A 84 -26.91 33.17 16.21
C VAL A 84 -26.37 31.86 16.74
N ALA A 85 -26.89 31.36 17.87
CA ALA A 85 -26.48 30.09 18.44
C ALA A 85 -26.72 28.92 17.48
N GLY A 86 -27.90 28.88 16.82
CA GLY A 86 -28.19 27.88 15.79
C GLY A 86 -27.28 27.96 14.56
N LYS A 87 -26.93 29.17 14.11
CA LYS A 87 -25.97 29.35 13.00
C LYS A 87 -24.58 28.87 13.36
N MET A 88 -24.11 29.19 14.56
CA MET A 88 -22.77 28.78 15.03
C MET A 88 -22.68 27.28 15.23
N GLU A 89 -23.70 26.66 15.83
CA GLU A 89 -23.85 25.21 15.94
C GLU A 89 -23.77 24.54 14.56
N GLY A 90 -24.60 24.97 13.60
CA GLY A 90 -24.63 24.40 12.25
C GLY A 90 -23.30 24.56 11.49
N MET A 91 -22.67 25.74 11.61
CA MET A 91 -21.36 25.98 11.00
C MET A 91 -20.29 25.03 11.55
N LEU A 92 -20.25 24.84 12.87
CA LEU A 92 -19.27 23.98 13.53
C LEU A 92 -19.52 22.51 13.22
N ARG A 93 -20.79 22.07 13.19
CA ARG A 93 -21.15 20.71 12.78
C ARG A 93 -20.69 20.43 11.34
N GLY A 94 -20.92 21.37 10.42
CA GLY A 94 -20.39 21.26 9.06
C GLY A 94 -18.85 21.27 8.99
N ARG A 95 -18.13 21.82 9.99
CA ARG A 95 -16.66 21.67 10.08
C ARG A 95 -16.27 20.28 10.57
N VAL A 96 -16.98 19.72 11.56
CA VAL A 96 -16.80 18.33 12.00
C VAL A 96 -16.97 17.37 10.84
N ASP A 97 -18.06 17.50 10.07
CA ASP A 97 -18.35 16.64 8.92
C ASP A 97 -17.22 16.68 7.88
N ARG A 98 -16.73 17.89 7.55
CA ARG A 98 -15.59 18.05 6.62
C ARG A 98 -14.28 17.48 7.15
N VAL A 99 -14.03 17.56 8.46
CA VAL A 99 -12.85 16.94 9.07
C VAL A 99 -12.95 15.41 8.98
N MET A 100 -14.12 14.85 9.30
CA MET A 100 -14.38 13.41 9.17
C MET A 100 -14.23 12.92 7.73
N GLU A 101 -14.78 13.66 6.76
CA GLU A 101 -14.62 13.35 5.33
C GLU A 101 -13.14 13.33 4.92
N LYS A 102 -12.36 14.33 5.34
CA LYS A 102 -10.91 14.37 5.08
C LYS A 102 -10.17 13.19 5.71
N LEU A 103 -10.51 12.82 6.94
CA LEU A 103 -9.94 11.65 7.61
C LEU A 103 -10.25 10.37 6.84
N ALA A 104 -11.50 10.19 6.38
CA ALA A 104 -11.89 9.04 5.58
C ALA A 104 -11.12 8.97 4.25
N VAL A 105 -10.93 10.10 3.57
CA VAL A 105 -10.13 10.15 2.33
C VAL A 105 -8.66 9.80 2.58
N ILE A 106 -8.07 10.29 3.67
CA ILE A 106 -6.68 9.95 4.02
C ILE A 106 -6.55 8.46 4.32
N GLN A 107 -7.49 7.91 5.11
CA GLN A 107 -7.53 6.49 5.46
C GLN A 107 -7.67 5.61 4.20
N GLY A 108 -8.60 5.92 3.30
CA GLY A 108 -8.76 5.16 2.05
C GLY A 108 -7.51 5.20 1.16
N ARG A 109 -6.78 6.33 1.13
CA ARG A 109 -5.49 6.42 0.43
C ARG A 109 -4.41 5.59 1.11
N ARG A 110 -4.40 5.55 2.45
CA ARG A 110 -3.44 4.77 3.23
C ARG A 110 -3.62 3.27 2.96
N GLU A 111 -4.86 2.79 2.94
CA GLU A 111 -5.21 1.40 2.62
C GLU A 111 -4.85 1.02 1.19
N ALA A 112 -5.09 1.94 0.23
CA ALA A 112 -4.67 1.72 -1.16
C ALA A 112 -3.13 1.56 -1.27
N ILE A 113 -2.36 2.35 -0.52
CA ILE A 113 -0.91 2.23 -0.49
C ILE A 113 -0.48 0.90 0.16
N ASP A 114 -1.10 0.48 1.26
CA ASP A 114 -0.81 -0.82 1.89
C ASP A 114 -1.02 -1.98 0.91
N LYS A 115 -2.13 -1.95 0.16
CA LYS A 115 -2.40 -2.95 -0.87
C LYS A 115 -1.31 -2.96 -1.94
N SER A 116 -0.93 -1.78 -2.46
CA SER A 116 0.14 -1.69 -3.46
C SER A 116 1.50 -2.16 -2.92
N LEU A 117 1.81 -1.88 -1.65
CA LEU A 117 3.04 -2.37 -1.01
C LEU A 117 3.06 -3.90 -0.92
N LEU A 118 1.92 -4.52 -0.57
CA LEU A 118 1.78 -5.98 -0.56
C LEU A 118 1.97 -6.56 -1.98
N GLU A 119 1.35 -5.96 -3.00
CA GLU A 119 1.49 -6.39 -4.39
C GLU A 119 2.93 -6.25 -4.91
N LEU A 120 3.64 -5.19 -4.53
CA LEU A 120 5.06 -5.01 -4.85
C LEU A 120 5.93 -6.07 -4.19
N GLU A 121 5.65 -6.42 -2.94
CA GLU A 121 6.40 -7.47 -2.22
C GLU A 121 6.16 -8.85 -2.84
N LEU A 122 4.92 -9.17 -3.21
CA LEU A 122 4.61 -10.38 -3.97
C LEU A 122 5.34 -10.40 -5.32
N SER A 123 5.41 -9.25 -6.00
CA SER A 123 6.14 -9.12 -7.28
C SER A 123 7.64 -9.33 -7.09
N ARG A 124 8.23 -8.82 -6.00
CA ARG A 124 9.64 -9.05 -5.64
C ARG A 124 9.93 -10.53 -5.38
N ILE A 125 9.07 -11.21 -4.63
CA ILE A 125 9.23 -12.64 -4.34
C ILE A 125 9.22 -13.43 -5.64
N LYS A 126 8.23 -13.18 -6.51
CA LYS A 126 8.13 -13.82 -7.84
C LYS A 126 9.37 -13.59 -8.69
N LEU A 127 9.85 -12.35 -8.77
CA LEU A 127 11.03 -12.00 -9.56
C LEU A 127 12.30 -12.66 -9.03
N THR A 128 12.45 -12.72 -7.70
CA THR A 128 13.57 -13.42 -7.05
C THR A 128 13.54 -14.92 -7.35
N SER A 129 12.36 -15.56 -7.25
CA SER A 129 12.20 -16.98 -7.61
C SER A 129 12.49 -17.24 -9.08
N SER A 130 12.03 -16.36 -9.98
CA SER A 130 12.31 -16.44 -11.42
C SER A 130 13.80 -16.31 -11.72
N ARG A 131 14.50 -15.38 -11.04
CA ARG A 131 15.96 -15.24 -11.14
C ARG A 131 16.69 -16.51 -10.71
N MET A 132 16.27 -17.13 -9.59
CA MET A 132 16.88 -18.38 -9.10
C MET A 132 16.71 -19.52 -10.10
N LEU A 133 15.50 -19.74 -10.63
CA LEU A 133 15.28 -20.80 -11.64
C LEU A 133 16.10 -20.57 -12.91
N SER A 134 16.20 -19.32 -13.37
CA SER A 134 17.05 -18.98 -14.51
C SER A 134 18.54 -19.27 -14.26
N GLN A 135 19.02 -19.09 -13.03
CA GLN A 135 20.38 -19.46 -12.61
C GLN A 135 20.56 -20.98 -12.56
N ASP A 136 19.63 -21.71 -11.94
CA ASP A 136 19.66 -23.18 -11.87
C ASP A 136 19.67 -23.82 -13.26
N ARG A 137 18.87 -23.27 -14.19
CA ARG A 137 18.85 -23.67 -15.60
C ARG A 137 20.19 -23.42 -16.31
N GLU A 138 20.83 -22.29 -16.02
CA GLU A 138 22.15 -21.93 -16.56
C GLU A 138 23.23 -22.91 -16.03
N GLU A 139 23.23 -23.19 -14.73
CA GLU A 139 24.16 -24.12 -14.09
C GLU A 139 24.01 -25.54 -14.64
N LEU A 140 22.77 -26.05 -14.75
CA LEU A 140 22.52 -27.35 -15.37
C LEU A 140 22.96 -27.39 -16.84
N SER A 141 22.71 -26.32 -17.61
CA SER A 141 23.14 -26.26 -19.02
C SER A 141 24.67 -26.22 -19.16
N GLY A 142 25.36 -25.58 -18.22
CA GLY A 142 26.82 -25.58 -18.10
C GLY A 142 27.35 -26.99 -17.79
N ILE A 143 26.79 -27.65 -16.77
CA ILE A 143 27.15 -29.03 -16.41
C ILE A 143 26.94 -29.99 -17.60
N PHE A 144 25.83 -29.87 -18.33
CA PHE A 144 25.59 -30.66 -19.54
C PHE A 144 26.63 -30.40 -20.63
N SER A 145 27.00 -29.14 -20.85
CA SER A 145 27.99 -28.76 -21.86
C SER A 145 29.39 -29.26 -21.49
N ASP A 146 29.75 -29.19 -20.21
CA ASP A 146 31.02 -29.70 -19.68
C ASP A 146 31.08 -31.24 -19.75
N LEU A 147 29.96 -31.92 -19.47
CA LEU A 147 29.86 -33.37 -19.57
C LEU A 147 29.92 -33.86 -21.04
N ALA A 148 29.36 -33.08 -21.97
CA ALA A 148 29.42 -33.36 -23.41
C ALA A 148 30.76 -32.96 -24.06
N GLY A 149 31.45 -31.95 -23.51
CA GLY A 149 32.74 -31.44 -23.96
C GLY A 149 33.95 -32.12 -23.29
N SER A 150 33.74 -32.82 -22.18
CA SER A 150 34.75 -33.66 -21.53
C SER A 150 35.05 -34.85 -22.43
N THR A 151 36.10 -34.73 -23.24
CA THR A 151 36.82 -35.90 -23.76
C THR A 151 37.47 -36.59 -22.57
N VAL A 152 36.67 -37.36 -21.85
CA VAL A 152 37.13 -38.26 -20.80
C VAL A 152 38.29 -39.06 -21.39
N ALA A 153 39.45 -38.97 -20.75
CA ALA A 153 40.60 -39.80 -21.07
C ALA A 153 40.11 -41.24 -21.23
N ALA A 154 40.35 -41.82 -22.40
CA ALA A 154 39.84 -43.12 -22.85
C ALA A 154 39.89 -44.16 -21.71
N GLY A 155 38.78 -44.35 -20.99
CA GLY A 155 38.75 -45.24 -19.82
C GLY A 155 37.59 -45.07 -18.85
N ALA A 156 36.99 -43.88 -18.68
CA ALA A 156 35.82 -43.74 -17.83
C ALA A 156 34.53 -43.83 -18.66
N VAL A 157 33.71 -44.85 -18.37
CA VAL A 157 32.36 -45.00 -18.94
C VAL A 157 31.53 -43.80 -18.49
N PRO A 158 30.88 -43.05 -19.40
CA PRO A 158 29.98 -41.98 -19.00
C PRO A 158 28.86 -42.56 -18.13
N ASP A 159 28.64 -41.98 -16.95
CA ASP A 159 27.58 -42.40 -16.05
C ASP A 159 26.21 -42.01 -16.65
N MET A 160 25.64 -42.95 -17.39
CA MET A 160 24.36 -42.78 -18.09
C MET A 160 23.19 -42.55 -17.11
N GLY A 161 23.32 -42.97 -15.84
CA GLY A 161 22.33 -42.69 -14.80
C GLY A 161 22.32 -41.22 -14.42
N LEU A 162 23.51 -40.64 -14.21
CA LEU A 162 23.67 -39.21 -13.92
C LEU A 162 23.16 -38.32 -15.05
N LEU A 163 23.37 -38.72 -16.32
CA LEU A 163 22.84 -38.00 -17.48
C LEU A 163 21.30 -37.96 -17.50
N SER A 164 20.66 -39.08 -17.14
CA SER A 164 19.19 -39.16 -17.03
C SER A 164 18.68 -38.27 -15.89
N ASP A 165 19.31 -38.32 -14.72
CA ASP A 165 18.91 -37.53 -13.55
C ASP A 165 19.05 -36.02 -13.80
N LEU A 166 20.10 -35.59 -14.51
CA LEU A 166 20.28 -34.19 -14.91
C LEU A 166 19.23 -33.75 -15.93
N GLN A 167 18.76 -34.65 -16.80
CA GLN A 167 17.74 -34.35 -17.80
C GLN A 167 16.38 -34.15 -17.13
N ASP A 168 16.04 -35.02 -16.17
CA ASP A 168 14.84 -34.90 -15.34
C ASP A 168 14.86 -33.60 -14.51
N ALA A 169 16.02 -33.24 -13.93
CA ALA A 169 16.19 -31.99 -13.20
C ALA A 169 15.96 -30.75 -14.08
N ARG A 170 16.44 -30.78 -15.33
CA ARG A 170 16.23 -29.71 -16.31
C ARG A 170 14.76 -29.57 -16.68
N GLU A 171 14.06 -30.69 -16.91
CA GLU A 171 12.62 -30.67 -17.21
C GLU A 171 11.80 -30.13 -16.03
N ALA A 172 12.16 -30.49 -14.80
CA ALA A 172 11.53 -29.97 -13.59
C ALA A 172 11.69 -28.44 -13.45
N ILE A 173 12.86 -27.89 -13.76
CA ILE A 173 13.10 -26.43 -13.73
C ILE A 173 12.28 -25.71 -14.82
N ILE A 174 12.21 -26.26 -16.04
CA ILE A 174 11.40 -25.69 -17.12
C ILE A 174 9.91 -25.68 -16.74
N LEU A 175 9.43 -26.76 -16.11
CA LEU A 175 8.05 -26.83 -15.60
C LEU A 175 7.81 -25.81 -14.47
N ALA A 176 8.78 -25.61 -13.57
CA ALA A 176 8.70 -24.61 -12.51
C ALA A 176 8.67 -23.18 -13.06
N GLU A 177 9.50 -22.85 -14.06
CA GLU A 177 9.49 -21.55 -14.76
C GLU A 177 8.12 -21.31 -15.42
N ALA A 178 7.60 -22.29 -16.17
CA ALA A 178 6.30 -22.21 -16.83
C ALA A 178 5.14 -22.05 -15.81
N LEU A 179 5.21 -22.70 -14.65
CA LEU A 179 4.19 -22.56 -13.60
C LEU A 179 4.21 -21.18 -12.94
N ILE A 180 5.38 -20.55 -12.80
CA ILE A 180 5.48 -19.17 -12.29
C ILE A 180 4.89 -18.18 -13.30
N GLU A 181 5.13 -18.38 -14.60
CA GLU A 181 4.55 -17.57 -15.67
C GLU A 181 3.03 -17.73 -15.76
N VAL A 182 2.51 -18.96 -15.74
CA VAL A 182 1.06 -19.25 -15.85
C VAL A 182 0.27 -18.79 -14.62
N LYS A 183 0.84 -18.88 -13.41
CA LYS A 183 0.23 -18.33 -12.18
C LYS A 183 0.46 -16.82 -12.01
N GLY A 184 1.17 -16.20 -12.96
CA GLY A 184 1.41 -14.76 -13.03
C GLY A 184 0.25 -13.96 -13.65
N HIS A 185 -0.75 -14.63 -14.23
CA HIS A 185 -1.97 -14.04 -14.81
C HIS A 185 -3.18 -14.12 -13.87
#